data_AF-A0A2G2VZN4-F1
#
_entry.id   AF-A0A2G2VZN4-F1
#
_cell.length_a   1.000
_cell.length_b   1.000
_cell.length_c   1.000
_cell.angle_alpha   90.00
_cell.angle_beta   90.00
_cell.angle_gamma   90.00
#
_symmetry.space_group_name_H-M   'P 1'
#
loop_
_entity.id
_entity.type
_entity.pdbx_description
1 polymer ?
#
loop_
_entity_poly.entity_id
_entity_poly.type
_entity_poly.pdbx_seq_one_letter_code
_entity_poly.pdbx_strand_id
1 'polypeptide(L)' 'MVHLATIPVTGTGINPARSFGAAVIYGKDKAWDDQWIFWVGPFIGAAIAAFYHQFILRAGAVKALGSFRSNA' A
#
# COMPACT_ATOMS: atom_id res chain seq x y z
N MET A 1 -7.64 7.44 4.01
CA MET A 1 -7.87 7.98 2.65
C MET A 1 -7.75 6.93 1.57
N VAL A 2 -6.62 6.22 1.42
CA VAL A 2 -6.46 5.20 0.36
C VAL A 2 -7.56 4.14 0.34
N HIS A 3 -7.91 3.56 1.49
CA HIS A 3 -9.02 2.61 1.59
C HIS A 3 -10.35 3.19 1.08
N LEU A 4 -10.69 4.42 1.47
CA LEU A 4 -11.92 5.08 1.04
C LEU A 4 -12.00 5.23 -0.49
N ALA A 5 -10.85 5.47 -1.13
CA ALA A 5 -10.78 5.64 -2.58
C ALA A 5 -10.73 4.32 -3.35
N THR A 6 -10.10 3.27 -2.81
CA THR A 6 -9.78 2.05 -3.58
C THR A 6 -10.58 0.81 -3.22
N ILE A 7 -11.43 0.86 -2.18
CA ILE A 7 -12.36 -0.24 -1.86
C ILE A 7 -13.24 -0.63 -3.05
N PRO A 8 -13.89 0.31 -3.78
CA PRO A 8 -14.79 -0.06 -4.89
C PRO A 8 -14.07 -0.72 -6.08
N VAL A 9 -12.75 -0.54 -6.18
CA VAL A 9 -11.96 -1.06 -7.31
C VAL A 9 -11.44 -2.46 -7.00
N THR A 10 -10.74 -2.64 -5.88
CA THR A 10 -10.07 -3.92 -5.55
C THR A 10 -10.22 -4.36 -4.09
N GLY A 11 -11.02 -3.65 -3.28
CA GLY A 11 -11.06 -3.87 -1.83
C GLY A 11 -9.84 -3.32 -1.07
N THR A 12 -8.93 -2.62 -1.76
CA THR A 12 -7.67 -2.04 -1.24
C THR A 12 -6.64 -3.07 -0.79
N GLY A 13 -5.83 -3.56 -1.74
CA GLY A 13 -4.79 -4.57 -1.47
C GLY A 13 -3.37 -4.05 -1.26
N ILE A 14 -3.16 -2.75 -0.95
CA ILE A 14 -1.85 -2.06 -0.85
C ILE A 14 -0.78 -2.73 0.06
N ASN A 15 -1.11 -3.84 0.70
CA ASN A 15 -0.23 -4.68 1.50
C ASN A 15 -0.23 -6.12 0.92
N PRO A 16 0.88 -6.56 0.29
CA PRO A 16 0.98 -7.88 -0.32
C PRO A 16 0.72 -9.04 0.64
N ALA A 17 1.19 -8.96 1.89
CA ALA A 17 0.99 -10.02 2.90
C ALA A 17 -0.48 -10.17 3.29
N ARG A 18 -1.21 -9.05 3.41
CA ARG A 18 -2.66 -9.03 3.67
C ARG A 18 -3.44 -9.62 2.49
N SER A 19 -3.02 -9.34 1.27
CA SER A 19 -3.66 -9.89 0.06
C SER A 19 -3.37 -11.39 -0.07
N PHE A 20 -2.13 -11.82 0.19
CA PHE A 20 -1.72 -13.23 0.14
C PHE A 20 -2.45 -14.09 1.17
N GLY A 21 -2.51 -13.65 2.43
CA GLY A 21 -3.24 -14.39 3.47
C GLY A 21 -4.72 -14.57 3.12
N ALA A 22 -5.35 -13.55 2.53
CA ALA A 22 -6.72 -13.65 2.06
C ALA A 22 -6.87 -14.64 0.89
N ALA A 23 -5.96 -14.62 -0.10
CA ALA A 23 -5.99 -15.57 -1.22
C ALA A 23 -5.83 -17.03 -0.76
N VAL A 24 -4.91 -17.28 0.17
CA VAL A 24 -4.67 -18.62 0.75
C VAL A 24 -5.90 -19.16 1.47
N ILE A 25 -6.52 -18.35 2.33
CA ILE A 25 -7.68 -18.79 3.14
C ILE A 25 -8.96 -18.85 2.31
N TYR A 26 -9.13 -17.95 1.33
CA TYR A 26 -10.30 -17.94 0.47
C TYR A 26 -10.29 -19.08 -0.57
N GLY A 27 -9.11 -19.45 -1.07
CA GLY A 27 -8.92 -20.66 -1.87
C GLY A 27 -9.68 -20.71 -3.20
N LYS A 28 -10.01 -19.56 -3.79
CA LYS A 28 -10.70 -19.47 -5.10
C LYS A 28 -9.73 -19.14 -6.22
N ASP A 29 -9.90 -19.78 -7.37
CA ASP A 29 -9.03 -19.60 -8.55
C ASP A 29 -8.90 -18.13 -8.97
N LYS A 30 -10.03 -17.43 -9.06
CA LYS A 30 -10.04 -15.99 -9.42
C LYS A 30 -9.17 -15.14 -8.48
N ALA A 31 -9.13 -15.47 -7.18
CA ALA A 31 -8.30 -14.71 -6.24
C ALA A 31 -6.81 -14.91 -6.49
N TRP A 32 -6.42 -16.11 -6.96
CA TRP A 32 -5.05 -16.40 -7.37
C TRP A 32 -4.69 -15.79 -8.73
N ASP A 33 -5.63 -15.75 -9.67
CA ASP A 33 -5.45 -15.12 -10.98
C ASP A 33 -5.15 -13.62 -10.85
N ASP A 34 -5.83 -12.93 -9.92
CA ASP A 34 -5.63 -11.50 -9.67
C ASP A 34 -4.49 -11.21 -8.66
N GLN A 35 -3.96 -12.22 -7.98
CA GLN A 35 -3.04 -12.06 -6.84
C GLN A 35 -1.75 -11.32 -7.19
N TRP A 36 -1.25 -11.49 -8.41
CA TRP A 36 0.01 -10.87 -8.86
C TRP A 36 -0.04 -9.34 -8.82
N ILE A 37 -1.22 -8.74 -9.06
CA ILE A 37 -1.43 -7.29 -9.06
C ILE A 37 -1.12 -6.71 -7.67
N PHE A 38 -1.48 -7.44 -6.63
CA PHE A 38 -1.25 -7.05 -5.23
C PHE A 38 0.20 -7.22 -4.76
N TRP A 39 1.07 -7.77 -5.59
CA TRP A 39 2.52 -7.76 -5.36
C TRP A 39 3.20 -6.69 -6.21
N VAL A 40 2.95 -6.72 -7.52
CA VAL A 40 3.59 -5.83 -8.49
C VAL A 40 3.21 -4.37 -8.22
N GLY A 41 1.92 -4.08 -8.02
CA GLY A 41 1.43 -2.72 -7.76
C GLY A 41 2.07 -2.08 -6.52
N PRO A 42 1.97 -2.71 -5.33
CA PRO A 42 2.56 -2.15 -4.11
C PRO A 42 4.08 -2.01 -4.17
N PHE A 43 4.81 -2.95 -4.78
CA PHE A 43 6.27 -2.83 -4.89
C PHE A 43 6.70 -1.69 -5.83
N ILE A 44 6.04 -1.54 -6.98
CA ILE A 44 6.30 -0.41 -7.88
C ILE A 44 5.99 0.91 -7.16
N GLY A 45 4.84 1.01 -6.49
CA GLY A 45 4.46 2.19 -5.72
C GLY A 45 5.47 2.52 -4.60
N ALA A 46 5.92 1.51 -3.86
CA ALA A 46 6.92 1.68 -2.81
C ALA A 46 8.28 2.13 -3.37
N ALA A 47 8.74 1.55 -4.49
CA ALA A 47 9.97 1.94 -5.15
C ALA A 47 9.92 3.40 -5.65
N ILE A 48 8.81 3.80 -6.29
CA ILE A 48 8.61 5.18 -6.74
C ILE A 48 8.56 6.14 -5.54
N ALA A 49 7.86 5.79 -4.46
CA ALA A 49 7.78 6.61 -3.26
C ALA A 49 9.15 6.78 -2.60
N ALA A 50 9.92 5.71 -2.49
CA ALA A 50 11.28 5.74 -1.96
C ALA A 50 12.19 6.61 -2.83
N PHE A 51 12.12 6.44 -4.16
CA PHE A 51 12.90 7.24 -5.09
C PHE A 51 12.55 8.74 -5.00
N TYR A 52 11.25 9.04 -4.99
CA TYR A 52 10.75 10.41 -4.86
C TYR A 52 11.19 11.06 -3.55
N HIS A 53 11.05 10.36 -2.43
CA HIS A 53 11.45 10.89 -1.12
C HIS A 53 12.95 11.13 -1.00
N GLN A 54 13.77 10.18 -1.44
CA GLN A 54 15.22 10.22 -1.24
C GLN A 54 15.94 11.10 -2.26
N PHE A 55 15.55 11.07 -3.54
CA PHE A 55 16.31 11.75 -4.61
C PHE A 55 15.67 13.06 -5.06
N ILE A 56 14.34 13.11 -5.14
CA ILE A 56 13.62 14.30 -5.61
C ILE A 56 13.43 15.28 -4.46
N LEU A 57 12.84 14.83 -3.36
CA LEU A 57 12.64 15.69 -2.18
C LEU A 57 13.90 15.83 -1.32
N ARG A 58 14.84 14.87 -1.40
CA ARG A 58 16.03 14.79 -0.55
C ARG A 58 15.70 14.91 0.94
N ALA A 59 14.57 14.33 1.34
CA ALA A 59 13.99 14.49 2.67
C ALA A 59 14.51 13.47 3.70
N GLY A 60 15.63 12.79 3.42
CA GLY A 60 16.15 11.69 4.25
C GLY A 60 16.42 12.06 5.71
N ALA A 61 16.77 13.34 5.99
CA ALA A 61 17.00 13.85 7.34
C ALA A 61 15.85 14.74 7.87
N VAL A 62 14.78 14.93 7.09
CA VAL A 62 13.68 15.82 7.47
C VAL A 62 12.80 15.13 8.52
N LYS A 63 12.54 15.83 9.63
CA LYS A 63 11.60 15.36 10.66
C LYS A 63 10.25 16.03 10.47
N ALA A 64 9.24 15.24 10.10
CA ALA A 64 7.86 15.72 10.03
C ALA A 64 7.36 16.07 11.44
N LEU A 65 6.92 17.31 11.64
CA LEU A 65 6.25 17.73 12.86
C LEU A 65 4.81 17.23 12.81
N GLY A 66 4.45 16.36 13.75
CA GLY A 66 3.09 15.82 13.88
C GLY A 66 2.08 16.90 14.25
N SER A 67 0.80 16.65 13.93
CA SER A 67 -0.30 17.54 14.30
C SER A 67 -0.53 17.53 15.83
N PHE A 68 -0.63 18.70 16.46
CA PHE A 68 -0.95 18.87 17.88
C PHE A 68 -2.44 18.58 18.22
N ARG A 69 -3.05 17.59 17.58
CA ARG A 69 -4.39 17.14 17.99
C ARG A 69 -4.24 16.16 19.16
N SER A 70 -4.38 16.72 20.36
CA SER A 70 -4.54 16.04 21.64
C SER A 70 -5.58 14.91 21.54
N ASN A 71 -5.26 13.77 22.15
CA ASN A 71 -6.27 12.81 22.59
C ASN A 71 -7.27 13.57 23.48
N ALA A 72 -8.53 13.57 23.08
CA ALA A 72 -9.68 13.84 23.92
C ALA A 72 -10.66 12.68 23.69
#